data_AF-V3ZGV1-F1
#
_entry.id   AF-V3ZGV1-F1
#
_cell.length_a   1.000
_cell.length_b   1.000
_cell.length_c   1.000
_cell.angle_alpha   90.00
_cell.angle_beta   90.00
_cell.angle_gamma   90.00
#
_symmetry.space_group_name_H-M   'P 1'
#
loop_
_entity.id
_entity.type
_entity.pdbx_description
1 polymer ?
#
loop_
_entity_poly.entity_id
_entity_poly.type
_entity_poly.pdbx_seq_one_letter_code
_entity_poly.pdbx_strand_id
1 'polypeptide(L)'
;MKWFNTSHENSQPDVKSKKKRKSFGSLSRVFTRGRTRRSIAMPASERLDSDESGPCPKLTLLSQENYQEKLGILDQVKGVHMSTWKANHVLAWLEIALNMPMYGKMCAENIKSGKVLLGLSDSELNNALNIVNILHRRKLRLAIEEQREPVEVKFPKADAVDHTWISHRWLPDLGLEQYTAIFESHLIDGRTLNTLNKKDLEKYFDMHRKCHQASVLHGVELLRRLSYDKEALTERRSVCEESNTDPLVWTNKRIIKWIQSIDLGEYSENLKESGIHGALMVLEPSFTGDTLATALGIPPSKSYIRRHLNSELESLIKPAR
;
A
#
# COMPACT_ATOMS: atom_id res chain seq x y z
N MET A 1 -56.00 14.18 11.54
CA MET A 1 -56.75 13.33 10.58
C MET A 1 -55.76 12.27 10.10
N LYS A 2 -55.67 11.01 10.61
CA LYS A 2 -56.61 9.86 10.51
C LYS A 2 -57.32 9.89 9.15
N TRP A 3 -57.23 8.89 8.27
CA TRP A 3 -57.64 7.46 8.34
C TRP A 3 -56.78 6.64 7.32
N PHE A 4 -56.24 5.43 7.52
CA PHE A 4 -56.68 4.08 7.98
C PHE A 4 -56.90 3.05 6.85
N ASN A 5 -56.13 1.94 6.91
CA ASN A 5 -56.43 0.51 6.60
C ASN A 5 -56.85 0.08 5.16
N THR A 6 -56.62 -1.16 4.67
CA THR A 6 -56.39 -2.46 5.34
C THR A 6 -55.77 -3.49 4.39
N SER A 7 -55.12 -4.47 5.00
CA SER A 7 -54.59 -5.76 4.53
C SER A 7 -55.63 -6.72 3.93
N HIS A 8 -55.16 -7.73 3.18
CA HIS A 8 -55.64 -9.10 3.37
C HIS A 8 -54.62 -10.15 2.89
N GLU A 9 -54.35 -11.11 3.80
CA GLU A 9 -53.68 -12.39 3.60
C GLU A 9 -54.44 -13.29 2.63
N ASN A 10 -53.74 -14.23 1.98
CA ASN A 10 -54.26 -15.58 1.87
C ASN A 10 -53.15 -16.64 1.81
N SER A 11 -53.44 -17.77 2.44
CA SER A 11 -52.54 -18.84 2.85
C SER A 11 -52.78 -20.12 2.02
N GLN A 12 -51.69 -20.79 1.61
CA GLN A 12 -51.39 -22.25 1.52
C GLN A 12 -52.47 -23.30 1.13
N PRO A 13 -52.12 -24.44 0.47
CA PRO A 13 -51.35 -25.52 1.12
C PRO A 13 -50.39 -26.43 0.29
N ASP A 14 -49.34 -26.88 0.99
CA ASP A 14 -48.78 -28.23 1.20
C ASP A 14 -48.87 -29.35 0.13
N VAL A 15 -47.71 -29.86 -0.32
CA VAL A 15 -47.49 -31.30 -0.65
C VAL A 15 -46.12 -31.76 -0.15
N LYS A 16 -46.13 -32.79 0.70
CA LYS A 16 -44.97 -33.50 1.28
C LYS A 16 -44.63 -34.76 0.48
N SER A 17 -43.34 -35.08 0.35
CA SER A 17 -42.87 -36.47 0.25
C SER A 17 -41.58 -36.72 1.04
N LYS A 18 -41.70 -37.59 2.06
CA LYS A 18 -40.66 -38.21 2.92
C LYS A 18 -39.69 -39.05 2.05
N LYS A 19 -38.40 -39.28 2.35
CA LYS A 19 -37.78 -40.15 3.40
C LYS A 19 -36.31 -40.34 2.89
N LYS A 20 -35.20 -40.36 3.63
CA LYS A 20 -34.80 -41.19 4.79
C LYS A 20 -33.50 -40.59 5.39
N ARG A 21 -33.45 -40.46 6.72
CA ARG A 21 -32.19 -40.41 7.51
C ARG A 21 -31.62 -41.83 7.62
N LYS A 22 -30.30 -41.95 7.59
CA LYS A 22 -29.57 -43.02 8.28
C LYS A 22 -28.38 -42.41 9.03
N SER A 23 -28.45 -42.53 10.36
CA SER A 23 -27.35 -42.40 11.30
C SER A 23 -27.15 -43.80 11.88
N PHE A 24 -25.92 -44.31 11.89
CA PHE A 24 -25.41 -45.27 12.87
C PHE A 24 -23.89 -45.41 12.64
N GLY A 25 -23.12 -45.46 13.74
CA GLY A 25 -21.72 -45.89 13.70
C GLY A 25 -20.72 -45.04 14.46
N SER A 26 -20.89 -44.90 15.77
CA SER A 26 -19.80 -44.64 16.72
C SER A 26 -18.93 -45.90 16.86
N LEU A 27 -17.63 -45.71 17.15
CA LEU A 27 -16.68 -46.55 17.93
C LEU A 27 -15.24 -46.09 17.54
N SER A 28 -14.57 -45.20 18.29
CA SER A 28 -13.65 -45.49 19.42
C SER A 28 -12.49 -46.43 19.05
N ARG A 29 -11.24 -46.30 19.49
CA ARG A 29 -10.38 -45.41 20.30
C ARG A 29 -8.99 -46.11 20.25
N VAL A 30 -7.98 -45.51 20.90
CA VAL A 30 -6.74 -46.15 21.41
C VAL A 30 -5.63 -46.23 20.35
N PHE A 31 -4.49 -45.53 20.49
CA PHE A 31 -3.56 -45.67 21.62
C PHE A 31 -3.23 -44.40 22.40
N THR A 32 -3.22 -44.65 23.70
CA THR A 32 -2.91 -43.86 24.88
C THR A 32 -1.45 -43.43 25.01
N ARG A 33 -1.28 -42.27 25.67
CA ARG A 33 -0.30 -41.91 26.73
C ARG A 33 1.09 -42.57 26.62
N GLY A 34 2.20 -41.86 26.61
CA GLY A 34 2.49 -40.51 27.06
C GLY A 34 3.87 -40.49 27.73
N ARG A 35 4.19 -39.31 28.28
CA ARG A 35 5.16 -39.08 29.36
C ARG A 35 6.64 -38.85 28.97
N THR A 36 7.04 -37.62 29.34
CA THR A 36 8.26 -37.27 30.10
C THR A 36 9.39 -36.61 29.30
N ARG A 37 9.58 -35.34 29.64
CA ARG A 37 10.84 -34.58 29.56
C ARG A 37 12.08 -35.46 29.74
N ARG A 38 13.02 -35.37 28.81
CA ARG A 38 14.46 -35.38 29.10
C ARG A 38 15.16 -34.45 28.14
N SER A 39 15.56 -33.29 28.66
CA SER A 39 16.69 -32.52 28.16
C SER A 39 17.95 -33.38 28.32
N ILE A 40 18.56 -33.79 27.22
CA ILE A 40 19.89 -34.37 27.20
C ILE A 40 20.73 -33.45 26.31
N ALA A 41 21.60 -32.68 26.97
CA ALA A 41 22.73 -32.06 26.30
C ALA A 41 23.60 -33.17 25.69
N MET A 42 24.01 -33.00 24.44
CA MET A 42 25.08 -33.79 23.81
C MET A 42 26.23 -32.87 23.41
N PRO A 43 27.47 -33.39 23.43
CA PRO A 43 28.68 -32.60 23.54
C PRO A 43 29.15 -32.08 22.18
N ALA A 44 30.07 -31.12 22.25
CA ALA A 44 30.84 -30.63 21.13
C ALA A 44 31.75 -31.72 20.52
N SER A 45 32.13 -31.45 19.26
CA SER A 45 33.10 -32.12 18.37
C SER A 45 32.68 -33.46 17.75
N GLU A 46 32.40 -33.43 16.45
CA GLU A 46 33.33 -33.95 15.43
C GLU A 46 32.95 -33.41 14.05
N ARG A 47 33.92 -32.80 13.37
CA ARG A 47 33.84 -32.41 11.96
C ARG A 47 33.97 -33.68 11.13
N LEU A 48 32.98 -33.96 10.29
CA LEU A 48 33.12 -34.84 9.14
C LEU A 48 32.53 -34.13 7.93
N ASP A 49 33.44 -33.69 7.05
CA ASP A 49 33.15 -33.38 5.66
C ASP A 49 32.67 -34.68 4.98
N SER A 50 31.54 -34.60 4.26
CA SER A 50 31.18 -35.58 3.23
C SER A 50 30.24 -34.95 2.21
N ASP A 51 30.86 -34.53 1.11
CA ASP A 51 30.44 -34.50 -0.30
C ASP A 51 28.98 -34.31 -0.75
N GLU A 52 28.91 -33.33 -1.66
CA GLU A 52 28.03 -33.13 -2.82
C GLU A 52 27.05 -34.24 -3.21
N SER A 53 25.78 -33.82 -3.32
CA SER A 53 24.82 -34.39 -4.27
C SER A 53 24.00 -33.27 -4.93
N GLY A 54 24.45 -32.87 -6.14
CA GLY A 54 23.73 -32.05 -7.12
C GLY A 54 23.94 -30.53 -7.01
N PRO A 55 24.20 -29.81 -8.13
CA PRO A 55 24.28 -28.36 -8.11
C PRO A 55 22.86 -27.79 -8.09
N CYS A 56 22.23 -27.79 -6.91
CA CYS A 56 21.26 -26.73 -6.65
C CYS A 56 22.11 -25.46 -6.53
N PRO A 57 21.97 -24.45 -7.42
CA PRO A 57 22.74 -23.22 -7.29
C PRO A 57 22.49 -22.71 -5.87
N LYS A 58 23.53 -22.64 -5.03
CA LYS A 58 23.41 -22.10 -3.68
C LYS A 58 22.81 -20.71 -3.85
N LEU A 59 21.57 -20.52 -3.37
CA LEU A 59 20.87 -19.25 -3.48
C LEU A 59 21.71 -18.21 -2.74
N THR A 60 22.19 -17.21 -3.47
CA THR A 60 22.95 -16.09 -2.91
C THR A 60 21.99 -15.01 -2.45
N LEU A 61 22.18 -14.46 -1.24
CA LEU A 61 21.40 -13.33 -0.74
C LEU A 61 21.83 -12.03 -1.39
N LEU A 62 20.97 -11.01 -1.42
CA LEU A 62 21.30 -9.71 -2.00
C LEU A 62 22.53 -9.08 -1.32
N SER A 63 23.49 -8.67 -2.14
CA SER A 63 24.66 -7.87 -1.76
C SER A 63 24.94 -6.83 -2.84
N GLN A 64 25.82 -5.87 -2.56
CA GLN A 64 26.20 -4.84 -3.54
C GLN A 64 26.88 -5.46 -4.77
N GLU A 65 27.66 -6.52 -4.58
CA GLU A 65 28.44 -7.18 -5.65
C GLU A 65 27.55 -7.97 -6.62
N ASN A 66 26.49 -8.62 -6.12
CA ASN A 66 25.60 -9.46 -6.93
C ASN A 66 24.30 -8.77 -7.40
N TYR A 67 24.15 -7.47 -7.12
CA TYR A 67 22.95 -6.71 -7.49
C TYR A 67 22.66 -6.77 -9.00
N GLN A 68 23.69 -6.57 -9.83
CA GLN A 68 23.57 -6.60 -11.29
C GLN A 68 23.23 -8.00 -11.81
N GLU A 69 23.81 -9.04 -11.21
CA GLU A 69 23.50 -10.43 -11.55
C GLU A 69 22.01 -10.74 -11.28
N LYS A 70 21.51 -10.36 -10.10
CA LYS A 70 20.11 -10.55 -9.73
C LYS A 70 19.14 -9.72 -10.58
N LEU A 71 19.54 -8.53 -11.03
CA LEU A 71 18.77 -7.80 -12.05
C LEU A 71 18.69 -8.58 -13.36
N GLY A 72 19.79 -9.20 -13.80
CA GLY A 72 19.80 -10.08 -14.97
C GLY A 72 18.87 -11.30 -14.81
N ILE A 73 18.77 -11.86 -13.59
CA ILE A 73 17.80 -12.93 -13.26
C ILE A 73 16.36 -12.43 -13.45
N LEU A 74 16.05 -11.21 -13.03
CA LEU A 74 14.71 -10.63 -13.21
C LEU A 74 14.37 -10.35 -14.67
N ASP A 75 15.36 -9.92 -15.46
CA ASP A 75 15.18 -9.68 -16.89
C ASP A 75 14.77 -10.95 -17.64
N GLN A 76 15.35 -12.10 -17.28
CA GLN A 76 15.03 -13.42 -17.86
C GLN A 76 13.59 -13.87 -17.63
N VAL A 77 12.92 -13.37 -16.59
CA VAL A 77 11.53 -13.74 -16.24
C VAL A 77 10.50 -12.68 -16.58
N LYS A 78 10.90 -11.61 -17.27
CA LYS A 78 9.94 -10.61 -17.78
C LYS A 78 8.95 -11.26 -18.74
N GLY A 79 7.66 -11.03 -18.50
CA GLY A 79 6.59 -11.64 -19.30
C GLY A 79 6.39 -13.14 -19.06
N VAL A 80 7.18 -13.76 -18.17
CA VAL A 80 7.06 -15.18 -17.83
C VAL A 80 6.21 -15.33 -16.57
N HIS A 81 5.18 -16.16 -16.63
CA HIS A 81 4.28 -16.37 -15.51
C HIS A 81 4.99 -17.00 -14.29
N MET A 82 4.73 -16.48 -13.08
CA MET A 82 5.42 -16.85 -11.84
C MET A 82 5.35 -18.34 -11.50
N SER A 83 4.32 -19.06 -11.95
CA SER A 83 4.23 -20.52 -11.74
C SER A 83 5.41 -21.31 -12.31
N THR A 84 6.14 -20.75 -13.27
CA THR A 84 7.31 -21.39 -13.91
C THR A 84 8.64 -20.94 -13.29
N TRP A 85 8.62 -19.96 -12.38
CA TRP A 85 9.82 -19.40 -11.78
C TRP A 85 10.52 -20.40 -10.85
N LYS A 86 11.83 -20.54 -11.04
CA LYS A 86 12.72 -21.24 -10.10
C LYS A 86 12.96 -20.40 -8.82
N ALA A 87 13.45 -21.03 -7.75
CA ALA A 87 13.69 -20.39 -6.46
C ALA A 87 14.54 -19.11 -6.53
N ASN A 88 15.57 -19.08 -7.38
CA ASN A 88 16.44 -17.91 -7.55
C ASN A 88 15.71 -16.70 -8.14
N HIS A 89 14.77 -16.92 -9.07
CA HIS A 89 13.94 -15.83 -9.61
C HIS A 89 12.99 -15.26 -8.55
N VAL A 90 12.37 -16.13 -7.74
CA VAL A 90 11.51 -15.70 -6.63
C VAL A 90 12.30 -14.89 -5.61
N LEU A 91 13.49 -15.35 -5.25
CA LEU A 91 14.37 -14.64 -4.32
C LEU A 91 14.77 -13.27 -4.88
N ALA A 92 15.24 -13.20 -6.13
CA ALA A 92 15.59 -11.92 -6.77
C ALA A 92 14.39 -10.96 -6.84
N TRP A 93 13.18 -11.49 -7.08
CA TRP A 93 11.96 -10.68 -7.13
C TRP A 93 11.59 -10.11 -5.76
N LEU A 94 11.66 -10.92 -4.71
CA LEU A 94 11.40 -10.45 -3.35
C LEU A 94 12.41 -9.38 -2.93
N GLU A 95 13.70 -9.62 -3.17
CA GLU A 95 14.76 -8.74 -2.68
C GLU A 95 14.86 -7.44 -3.48
N ILE A 96 14.72 -7.49 -4.81
CA ILE A 96 14.90 -6.33 -5.70
C ILE A 96 13.56 -5.74 -6.12
N ALA A 97 12.68 -6.51 -6.76
CA ALA A 97 11.45 -5.95 -7.33
C ALA A 97 10.48 -5.45 -6.24
N LEU A 98 10.42 -6.12 -5.09
CA LEU A 98 9.62 -5.66 -3.95
C LEU A 98 10.40 -4.77 -2.97
N ASN A 99 11.72 -4.67 -3.13
CA ASN A 99 12.65 -4.08 -2.16
C ASN A 99 12.47 -4.66 -0.75
N MET A 100 12.43 -6.00 -0.62
CA MET A 100 12.27 -6.70 0.66
C MET A 100 13.44 -7.65 1.01
N PRO A 101 14.71 -7.18 0.98
CA PRO A 101 15.87 -8.05 1.19
C PRO A 101 15.93 -8.67 2.60
N MET A 102 15.31 -8.03 3.59
CA MET A 102 15.26 -8.54 4.96
C MET A 102 14.56 -9.89 5.09
N TYR A 103 13.71 -10.27 4.13
CA TYR A 103 13.03 -11.57 4.08
C TYR A 103 13.74 -12.58 3.16
N GLY A 104 14.85 -12.20 2.52
CA GLY A 104 15.57 -13.01 1.54
C GLY A 104 16.07 -14.34 2.11
N LYS A 105 16.63 -14.34 3.34
CA LYS A 105 17.11 -15.56 4.00
C LYS A 105 16.00 -16.60 4.18
N MET A 106 14.91 -16.21 4.83
CA MET A 106 13.77 -17.11 5.07
C MET A 106 13.12 -17.54 3.75
N CYS A 107 13.11 -16.68 2.73
CA CYS A 107 12.63 -17.02 1.40
C CYS A 107 13.51 -18.10 0.75
N ALA A 108 14.83 -17.93 0.75
CA ALA A 108 15.78 -18.89 0.19
C ALA A 108 15.69 -20.28 0.88
N GLU A 109 15.47 -20.28 2.19
CA GLU A 109 15.33 -21.50 2.99
C GLU A 109 14.01 -22.21 2.71
N ASN A 110 12.88 -21.49 2.64
CA ASN A 110 11.54 -22.09 2.69
C ASN A 110 10.78 -22.11 1.35
N ILE A 111 11.13 -21.25 0.38
CA ILE A 111 10.40 -21.10 -0.89
C ILE A 111 11.20 -21.72 -2.04
N LYS A 112 10.68 -22.82 -2.62
CA LYS A 112 11.42 -23.63 -3.62
C LYS A 112 11.07 -23.32 -5.08
N SER A 113 9.97 -22.64 -5.35
CA SER A 113 9.57 -22.21 -6.69
C SER A 113 8.46 -21.17 -6.61
N GLY A 114 8.20 -20.47 -7.72
CA GLY A 114 7.07 -19.54 -7.81
C GLY A 114 5.73 -20.26 -7.74
N LYS A 115 5.61 -21.50 -8.27
CA LYS A 115 4.42 -22.34 -8.08
C LYS A 115 4.11 -22.59 -6.59
N VAL A 116 5.14 -22.86 -5.79
CA VAL A 116 4.98 -23.04 -4.34
C VAL A 116 4.52 -21.72 -3.72
N LEU A 117 5.19 -20.61 -4.01
CA LEU A 117 4.84 -19.29 -3.46
C LEU A 117 3.38 -18.91 -3.73
N LEU A 118 2.92 -19.04 -4.98
CA LEU A 118 1.54 -18.76 -5.38
C LEU A 118 0.52 -19.65 -4.66
N GLY A 119 0.92 -20.86 -4.24
CA GLY A 119 0.06 -21.82 -3.56
C GLY A 119 -0.12 -21.58 -2.05
N LEU A 120 0.71 -20.74 -1.42
CA LEU A 120 0.68 -20.56 0.03
C LEU A 120 -0.55 -19.77 0.51
N SER A 121 -1.19 -20.29 1.56
CA SER A 121 -2.16 -19.53 2.36
C SER A 121 -1.48 -18.40 3.14
N ASP A 122 -2.27 -17.47 3.69
CA ASP A 122 -1.71 -16.36 4.48
C ASP A 122 -0.89 -16.86 5.65
N SER A 123 -1.41 -17.85 6.37
CA SER A 123 -0.73 -18.44 7.53
C SER A 123 0.61 -19.07 7.13
N GLU A 124 0.63 -19.87 6.07
CA GLU A 124 1.85 -20.54 5.61
C GLU A 124 2.89 -19.55 5.09
N LEU A 125 2.48 -18.53 4.33
CA LEU A 125 3.37 -17.49 3.85
C LEU A 125 4.04 -16.74 5.01
N ASN A 126 3.24 -16.37 6.01
CA ASN A 126 3.72 -15.64 7.18
C ASN A 126 4.69 -16.48 8.01
N ASN A 127 4.41 -17.77 8.17
CA ASN A 127 5.28 -18.70 8.90
C ASN A 127 6.57 -18.98 8.11
N ALA A 128 6.48 -19.18 6.79
CA ALA A 128 7.63 -19.46 5.93
C ALA A 128 8.62 -18.30 5.88
N LEU A 129 8.14 -17.05 5.91
CA LEU A 129 8.99 -15.85 5.82
C LEU A 129 9.21 -15.15 7.17
N ASN A 130 8.54 -15.61 8.23
CA ASN A 130 8.56 -15.01 9.57
C ASN A 130 8.23 -13.50 9.56
N ILE A 131 7.19 -13.10 8.82
CA ILE A 131 6.82 -11.69 8.65
C ILE A 131 5.89 -11.24 9.79
N VAL A 132 6.44 -10.50 10.75
CA VAL A 132 5.69 -9.98 11.92
C VAL A 132 4.89 -8.71 11.59
N ASN A 133 5.43 -7.82 10.74
CA ASN A 133 4.76 -6.56 10.39
C ASN A 133 3.54 -6.81 9.48
N ILE A 134 2.36 -6.32 9.87
CA ILE A 134 1.09 -6.54 9.17
C ILE A 134 1.11 -5.94 7.76
N LEU A 135 1.72 -4.77 7.58
CA LEU A 135 1.75 -4.09 6.28
C LEU A 135 2.77 -4.70 5.34
N HIS A 136 3.85 -5.30 5.85
CA HIS A 136 4.78 -6.10 5.03
C HIS A 136 4.09 -7.36 4.48
N ARG A 137 3.27 -8.02 5.32
CA ARG A 137 2.43 -9.14 4.86
C ARG A 137 1.46 -8.70 3.77
N ARG A 138 0.80 -7.56 3.96
CA ARG A 138 -0.15 -6.99 3.01
C ARG A 138 0.53 -6.68 1.67
N LYS A 139 1.67 -5.99 1.69
CA LYS A 139 2.49 -5.69 0.52
C LYS A 139 2.83 -6.95 -0.27
N LEU A 140 3.40 -7.95 0.40
CA LEU A 140 3.79 -9.20 -0.24
C LEU A 140 2.58 -9.95 -0.81
N ARG A 141 1.48 -10.02 -0.06
CA ARG A 141 0.26 -10.69 -0.55
C ARG A 141 -0.30 -9.99 -1.79
N LEU A 142 -0.41 -8.66 -1.78
CA LEU A 142 -0.86 -7.91 -2.96
C LEU A 142 0.04 -8.19 -4.17
N ALA A 143 1.36 -8.18 -3.98
CA ALA A 143 2.30 -8.49 -5.04
C ALA A 143 2.19 -9.93 -5.56
N ILE A 144 1.90 -10.92 -4.70
CA ILE A 144 1.67 -12.31 -5.11
C ILE A 144 0.37 -12.43 -5.91
N GLU A 145 -0.71 -11.74 -5.51
CA GLU A 145 -1.98 -11.81 -6.23
C GLU A 145 -1.90 -11.15 -7.62
N GLU A 146 -1.13 -10.07 -7.78
CA GLU A 146 -0.81 -9.51 -9.12
C GLU A 146 -0.09 -10.53 -10.01
N GLN A 147 0.78 -11.36 -9.43
CA GLN A 147 1.52 -12.38 -10.16
C GLN A 147 0.66 -13.62 -10.44
N ARG A 148 -0.41 -13.83 -9.65
CA ARG A 148 -1.40 -14.90 -9.86
C ARG A 148 -2.34 -14.56 -11.00
N GLU A 149 -2.84 -13.32 -11.05
CA GLU A 149 -3.83 -12.86 -12.02
C GLU A 149 -3.42 -11.52 -12.66
N PRO A 150 -2.37 -11.49 -13.51
CA PRO A 150 -1.84 -10.24 -14.07
C PRO A 150 -2.85 -9.44 -14.91
N VAL A 151 -3.84 -10.12 -15.50
CA VAL A 151 -4.85 -9.50 -16.37
C VAL A 151 -5.88 -8.69 -15.58
N GLU A 152 -6.09 -9.01 -14.30
CA GLU A 152 -7.07 -8.35 -13.42
C GLU A 152 -6.46 -7.14 -12.68
N VAL A 153 -5.17 -6.85 -12.90
CA VAL A 153 -4.47 -5.75 -12.22
C VAL A 153 -4.95 -4.41 -12.76
N LYS A 154 -5.83 -3.74 -12.00
CA LYS A 154 -6.39 -2.43 -12.35
C LYS A 154 -5.35 -1.32 -12.57
N PHE A 155 -4.24 -1.35 -11.82
CA PHE A 155 -3.20 -0.32 -11.84
C PHE A 155 -1.83 -0.95 -12.07
N PRO A 156 -1.48 -1.35 -13.31
CA PRO A 156 -0.28 -2.12 -13.59
C PRO A 156 1.03 -1.35 -13.35
N LYS A 157 1.00 -0.02 -13.20
CA LYS A 157 2.17 0.81 -12.86
C LYS A 157 2.36 1.03 -11.34
N ALA A 158 1.48 0.48 -10.50
CA ALA A 158 1.57 0.65 -9.06
C ALA A 158 2.78 -0.07 -8.42
N ASP A 159 3.37 -1.04 -9.12
CA ASP A 159 4.60 -1.74 -8.74
C ASP A 159 5.86 -0.89 -8.93
N ALA A 160 5.88 0.00 -9.93
CA ALA A 160 6.94 0.97 -10.19
C ALA A 160 6.97 2.12 -9.16
N VAL A 161 5.89 2.26 -8.38
CA VAL A 161 5.79 3.21 -7.27
C VAL A 161 6.28 2.52 -6.00
N ASP A 162 7.61 2.50 -5.80
CA ASP A 162 8.23 1.88 -4.63
C ASP A 162 8.06 2.71 -3.33
N HIS A 163 8.43 2.09 -2.21
CA HIS A 163 8.29 2.71 -0.90
C HIS A 163 9.26 3.88 -0.67
N THR A 164 10.41 3.89 -1.35
CA THR A 164 11.37 4.98 -1.25
C THR A 164 10.82 6.23 -1.94
N TRP A 165 10.22 6.08 -3.12
CA TRP A 165 9.55 7.16 -3.83
C TRP A 165 8.33 7.67 -3.06
N ILE A 166 7.51 6.78 -2.48
CA ILE A 166 6.38 7.19 -1.65
C ILE A 166 6.84 8.02 -0.46
N SER A 167 7.82 7.52 0.30
CA SER A 167 8.27 8.17 1.52
C SER A 167 9.05 9.46 1.26
N HIS A 168 9.97 9.47 0.30
CA HIS A 168 10.93 10.57 0.14
C HIS A 168 10.62 11.55 -1.00
N ARG A 169 9.59 11.27 -1.81
CA ARG A 169 9.12 12.18 -2.87
C ARG A 169 7.66 12.52 -2.71
N TRP A 170 6.81 11.50 -2.76
CA TRP A 170 5.37 11.72 -2.80
C TRP A 170 4.81 12.31 -1.50
N LEU A 171 5.17 11.80 -0.33
CA LEU A 171 4.73 12.37 0.95
C LEU A 171 5.16 13.85 1.15
N PRO A 172 6.44 14.21 0.91
CA PRO A 172 6.86 15.62 0.89
C PRO A 172 6.08 16.46 -0.12
N ASP A 173 5.77 15.93 -1.31
CA ASP A 173 4.96 16.64 -2.29
C ASP A 173 3.53 16.92 -1.80
N LEU A 174 3.00 16.12 -0.88
CA LEU A 174 1.72 16.38 -0.21
C LEU A 174 1.83 17.37 0.96
N GLY A 175 3.04 17.74 1.38
CA GLY A 175 3.30 18.48 2.61
C GLY A 175 3.11 17.61 3.86
N LEU A 176 3.52 16.34 3.81
CA LEU A 176 3.36 15.33 4.86
C LEU A 176 4.68 14.62 5.22
N GLU A 177 5.81 15.32 5.08
CA GLU A 177 7.16 14.78 5.32
C GLU A 177 7.42 14.29 6.75
N GLN A 178 6.65 14.73 7.74
CA GLN A 178 6.72 14.21 9.11
C GLN A 178 6.30 12.72 9.22
N TYR A 179 5.62 12.17 8.20
CA TYR A 179 5.22 10.76 8.15
C TYR A 179 6.19 9.87 7.35
N THR A 180 7.26 10.42 6.78
CA THR A 180 8.23 9.70 5.93
C THR A 180 8.78 8.45 6.61
N ALA A 181 9.29 8.58 7.83
CA ALA A 181 9.92 7.46 8.55
C ALA A 181 8.94 6.31 8.82
N ILE A 182 7.68 6.62 9.18
CA ILE A 182 6.69 5.58 9.46
C ILE A 182 6.20 4.91 8.16
N PHE A 183 6.08 5.62 7.05
CA PHE A 183 5.76 4.99 5.76
C PHE A 183 6.91 4.11 5.24
N GLU A 184 8.15 4.57 5.38
CA GLU A 184 9.34 3.84 4.96
C GLU A 184 9.52 2.55 5.78
N SER A 185 9.40 2.62 7.10
CA SER A 185 9.51 1.44 7.98
C SER A 185 8.43 0.37 7.72
N HIS A 186 7.29 0.75 7.12
CA HIS A 186 6.22 -0.16 6.72
C HIS A 186 6.28 -0.58 5.23
N LEU A 187 7.30 -0.14 4.48
CA LEU A 187 7.56 -0.48 3.07
C LEU A 187 6.38 -0.21 2.13
N ILE A 188 5.61 0.85 2.38
CA ILE A 188 4.39 1.17 1.62
C ILE A 188 4.73 1.50 0.16
N ASP A 189 4.40 0.60 -0.75
CA ASP A 189 4.44 0.85 -2.21
C ASP A 189 3.08 1.28 -2.75
N GLY A 190 3.01 1.60 -4.05
CA GLY A 190 1.79 2.04 -4.72
C GLY A 190 0.61 1.08 -4.54
N ARG A 191 0.90 -0.23 -4.54
CA ARG A 191 -0.08 -1.29 -4.30
C ARG A 191 -0.67 -1.21 -2.92
N THR A 192 0.18 -1.19 -1.89
CA THR A 192 -0.26 -1.12 -0.50
C THR A 192 -0.98 0.21 -0.25
N LEU A 193 -0.42 1.32 -0.74
CA LEU A 193 -0.96 2.66 -0.66
C LEU A 193 -2.39 2.73 -1.22
N ASN A 194 -2.66 2.09 -2.35
CA ASN A 194 -3.98 2.05 -2.99
C ASN A 194 -5.07 1.43 -2.11
N THR A 195 -4.69 0.59 -1.15
CA THR A 195 -5.60 -0.16 -0.27
C THR A 195 -5.80 0.47 1.11
N LEU A 196 -5.06 1.53 1.43
CA LEU A 196 -5.15 2.20 2.73
C LEU A 196 -6.47 2.96 2.86
N ASN A 197 -7.03 2.95 4.05
CA ASN A 197 -8.21 3.72 4.43
C ASN A 197 -7.93 4.57 5.69
N LYS A 198 -8.89 5.40 6.11
CA LYS A 198 -8.72 6.29 7.29
C LYS A 198 -8.33 5.54 8.57
N LYS A 199 -8.90 4.35 8.81
CA LYS A 199 -8.58 3.52 9.98
C LYS A 199 -7.16 2.96 9.91
N ASP A 200 -6.71 2.58 8.71
CA ASP A 200 -5.33 2.13 8.51
C ASP A 200 -4.34 3.27 8.81
N LEU A 201 -4.61 4.48 8.29
CA LEU A 201 -3.80 5.68 8.52
C LEU A 201 -3.70 6.01 10.02
N GLU A 202 -4.82 5.96 10.74
CA GLU A 202 -4.83 6.21 12.18
C GLU A 202 -4.09 5.13 12.96
N LYS A 203 -4.32 3.86 12.65
CA LYS A 203 -3.82 2.73 13.45
C LYS A 203 -2.34 2.42 13.22
N TYR A 204 -1.87 2.53 11.99
CA TYR A 204 -0.53 2.07 11.61
C TYR A 204 0.46 3.21 11.34
N PHE A 205 -0.03 4.43 11.18
CA PHE A 205 0.79 5.60 10.84
C PHE A 205 0.66 6.75 11.84
N ASP A 206 -0.02 6.52 12.97
CA ASP A 206 -0.30 7.50 14.03
C ASP A 206 -0.91 8.81 13.48
N MET A 207 -1.67 8.70 12.39
CA MET A 207 -2.24 9.84 11.69
C MET A 207 -3.62 10.18 12.26
N HIS A 208 -3.65 10.83 13.43
CA HIS A 208 -4.91 11.19 14.11
C HIS A 208 -5.61 12.43 13.51
N ARG A 209 -4.86 13.27 12.79
CA ARG A 209 -5.43 14.49 12.17
C ARG A 209 -6.27 14.13 10.95
N LYS A 210 -7.58 14.37 11.01
CA LYS A 210 -8.52 14.10 9.91
C LYS A 210 -8.13 14.79 8.60
N CYS A 211 -7.56 16.00 8.66
CA CYS A 211 -7.07 16.70 7.47
C CYS A 211 -5.89 15.99 6.81
N HIS A 212 -4.97 15.40 7.58
CA HIS A 212 -3.86 14.61 7.02
C HIS A 212 -4.36 13.30 6.41
N GLN A 213 -5.31 12.64 7.07
CA GLN A 213 -5.95 11.45 6.50
C GLN A 213 -6.63 11.76 5.16
N ALA A 214 -7.38 12.88 5.09
CA ALA A 214 -7.99 13.32 3.84
C ALA A 214 -6.96 13.67 2.78
N SER A 215 -5.86 14.32 3.16
CA SER A 215 -4.74 14.65 2.27
C SER A 215 -4.16 13.40 1.61
N VAL A 216 -3.76 12.39 2.38
CA VAL A 216 -3.22 11.13 1.82
C VAL A 216 -4.22 10.50 0.86
N LEU A 217 -5.49 10.40 1.24
CA LEU A 217 -6.52 9.75 0.40
C LEU A 217 -6.77 10.48 -0.93
N HIS A 218 -6.71 11.82 -0.95
CA HIS A 218 -6.81 12.59 -2.20
C HIS A 218 -5.54 12.51 -3.04
N GLY A 219 -4.36 12.43 -2.40
CA GLY A 219 -3.13 12.09 -3.10
C GLY A 219 -3.21 10.72 -3.78
N VAL A 220 -3.79 9.72 -3.10
CA VAL A 220 -4.01 8.38 -3.68
C VAL A 220 -5.01 8.44 -4.83
N GLU A 221 -6.07 9.22 -4.70
CA GLU A 221 -7.03 9.44 -5.80
C GLU A 221 -6.37 10.09 -7.01
N LEU A 222 -5.46 11.05 -6.82
CA LEU A 222 -4.65 11.62 -7.91
C LEU A 222 -3.83 10.54 -8.61
N LEU A 223 -3.14 9.67 -7.85
CA LEU A 223 -2.38 8.56 -8.44
C LEU A 223 -3.29 7.62 -9.23
N ARG A 224 -4.49 7.29 -8.73
CA ARG A 224 -5.46 6.47 -9.47
C ARG A 224 -5.90 7.11 -10.78
N ARG A 225 -6.17 8.42 -10.81
CA ARG A 225 -6.53 9.15 -12.04
C ARG A 225 -5.42 9.14 -13.08
N LEU A 226 -4.18 9.05 -12.62
CA LEU A 226 -3.00 8.88 -13.48
C LEU A 226 -2.62 7.41 -13.67
N SER A 227 -3.45 6.46 -13.26
CA SER A 227 -3.16 5.02 -13.33
C SER A 227 -1.82 4.62 -12.70
N TYR A 228 -1.41 5.33 -11.64
CA TYR A 228 -0.12 5.19 -10.96
C TYR A 228 1.11 5.49 -11.85
N ASP A 229 0.93 6.20 -12.96
CA ASP A 229 2.01 6.66 -13.83
C ASP A 229 2.77 7.83 -13.19
N LYS A 230 3.88 7.51 -12.49
CA LYS A 230 4.69 8.53 -11.80
C LYS A 230 5.47 9.41 -12.78
N GLU A 231 5.78 8.93 -13.97
CA GLU A 231 6.41 9.70 -15.03
C GLU A 231 5.44 10.75 -15.57
N ALA A 232 4.20 10.37 -15.89
CA ALA A 232 3.16 11.32 -16.32
C ALA A 232 2.82 12.36 -15.24
N LEU A 233 2.82 11.98 -13.96
CA LEU A 233 2.68 12.92 -12.85
C LEU A 233 3.83 13.94 -12.82
N THR A 234 5.07 13.46 -13.00
CA THR A 234 6.27 14.31 -13.00
C THR A 234 6.26 15.29 -14.17
N GLU A 235 5.89 14.81 -15.36
CA GLU A 235 5.77 15.63 -16.57
C GLU A 235 4.73 16.73 -16.37
N ARG A 236 3.50 16.39 -15.94
CA ARG A 236 2.45 17.39 -15.69
C ARG A 236 2.87 18.43 -14.66
N ARG A 237 3.57 18.02 -13.59
CA ARG A 237 4.10 18.93 -12.58
C ARG A 237 5.16 19.89 -13.14
N SER A 238 6.01 19.42 -14.04
CA SER A 238 7.03 20.27 -14.67
C SER A 238 6.42 21.36 -15.54
N VAL A 239 5.33 21.05 -16.26
CA VAL A 239 4.62 22.01 -17.12
C VAL A 239 3.99 23.15 -16.31
N CYS A 240 3.54 22.88 -15.08
CA CYS A 240 2.92 23.88 -14.20
C CYS A 240 3.86 24.52 -13.17
N GLU A 241 5.17 24.30 -13.25
CA GLU A 241 6.10 24.75 -12.21
C GLU A 241 6.09 26.28 -12.03
N GLU A 242 5.96 27.02 -13.13
CA GLU A 242 5.99 28.49 -13.18
C GLU A 242 4.70 29.10 -13.76
N SER A 243 3.67 28.28 -14.05
CA SER A 243 2.37 28.73 -14.56
C SER A 243 1.23 28.32 -13.65
N ASN A 244 0.20 29.16 -13.55
CA ASN A 244 -0.99 28.89 -12.73
C ASN A 244 -1.99 27.96 -13.45
N THR A 245 -1.51 26.84 -13.96
CA THR A 245 -2.30 25.85 -14.73
C THR A 245 -2.28 24.49 -14.04
N ASP A 246 -3.29 23.67 -14.31
CA ASP A 246 -3.41 22.30 -13.80
C ASP A 246 -3.21 22.19 -12.26
N PRO A 247 -4.02 22.89 -11.44
CA PRO A 247 -3.87 22.88 -9.99
C PRO A 247 -4.04 21.48 -9.37
N LEU A 248 -4.60 20.51 -10.10
CA LEU A 248 -4.80 19.14 -9.64
C LEU A 248 -3.48 18.45 -9.25
N VAL A 249 -2.39 18.70 -10.00
CA VAL A 249 -1.10 18.01 -9.78
C VAL A 249 -0.15 18.79 -8.87
N TRP A 250 -0.55 19.98 -8.40
CA TRP A 250 0.33 20.86 -7.64
C TRP A 250 0.80 20.20 -6.34
N THR A 251 2.09 20.30 -6.09
CA THR A 251 2.69 19.92 -4.82
C THR A 251 2.43 20.99 -3.77
N ASN A 252 2.60 20.65 -2.48
CA ASN A 252 2.60 21.62 -1.39
C ASN A 252 3.57 22.77 -1.65
N LYS A 253 4.79 22.46 -2.12
CA LYS A 253 5.79 23.46 -2.50
C LYS A 253 5.29 24.40 -3.61
N ARG A 254 4.58 23.88 -4.62
CA ARG A 254 4.00 24.70 -5.70
C ARG A 254 2.91 25.64 -5.19
N ILE A 255 2.12 25.21 -4.21
CA ILE A 255 1.12 26.07 -3.56
C ILE A 255 1.81 27.16 -2.73
N ILE A 256 2.87 26.84 -1.99
CA ILE A 256 3.67 27.83 -1.26
C ILE A 256 4.17 28.93 -2.22
N LYS A 257 4.74 28.56 -3.38
CA LYS A 257 5.11 29.52 -4.43
C LYS A 257 3.91 30.37 -4.90
N TRP A 258 2.75 29.75 -5.10
CA TRP A 258 1.54 30.48 -5.50
C TRP A 258 1.08 31.49 -4.45
N ILE A 259 1.04 31.10 -3.17
CA ILE A 259 0.71 32.00 -2.05
C ILE A 259 1.66 33.20 -2.01
N GLN A 260 2.95 32.98 -2.26
CA GLN A 260 3.93 34.06 -2.38
C GLN A 260 3.64 34.98 -3.57
N SER A 261 3.22 34.43 -4.70
CA SER A 261 2.91 35.21 -5.92
C SER A 261 1.65 36.06 -5.84
N ILE A 262 0.73 35.77 -4.90
CA ILE A 262 -0.51 36.53 -4.67
C ILE A 262 -0.39 37.50 -3.49
N ASP A 263 0.84 37.93 -3.15
CA ASP A 263 1.17 38.86 -2.06
C ASP A 263 0.84 38.36 -0.64
N LEU A 264 0.78 37.04 -0.44
CA LEU A 264 0.52 36.42 0.87
C LEU A 264 1.73 35.63 1.40
N GLY A 265 2.93 35.97 0.93
CA GLY A 265 4.18 35.28 1.26
C GLY A 265 4.47 35.16 2.76
N GLU A 266 4.07 36.15 3.57
CA GLU A 266 4.25 36.14 5.04
C GLU A 266 3.55 34.98 5.74
N TYR A 267 2.52 34.39 5.11
CA TYR A 267 1.76 33.26 5.64
C TYR A 267 2.20 31.90 5.08
N SER A 268 2.98 31.91 4.01
CA SER A 268 3.22 30.73 3.16
C SER A 268 3.91 29.57 3.90
N GLU A 269 4.80 29.88 4.83
CA GLU A 269 5.54 28.89 5.62
C GLU A 269 4.64 28.04 6.52
N ASN A 270 3.45 28.55 6.89
CA ASN A 270 2.47 27.78 7.69
C ASN A 270 1.87 26.60 6.92
N LEU A 271 2.07 26.53 5.60
CA LEU A 271 1.64 25.39 4.79
C LEU A 271 2.60 24.19 4.85
N LYS A 272 3.81 24.36 5.39
CA LYS A 272 4.70 23.22 5.66
C LYS A 272 4.02 22.26 6.63
N GLU A 273 4.16 20.96 6.37
CA GLU A 273 3.55 19.90 7.19
C GLU A 273 2.01 19.96 7.33
N SER A 274 1.32 20.78 6.51
CA SER A 274 -0.13 20.99 6.60
C SER A 274 -0.95 19.90 5.90
N GLY A 275 -0.32 19.15 5.00
CA GLY A 275 -1.00 18.23 4.08
C GLY A 275 -1.72 18.91 2.90
N ILE A 276 -1.62 20.21 2.73
CA ILE A 276 -2.29 20.92 1.63
C ILE A 276 -1.49 20.76 0.33
N HIS A 277 -2.14 20.18 -0.68
CA HIS A 277 -1.64 19.98 -2.03
C HIS A 277 -2.80 20.09 -3.04
N GLY A 278 -2.47 20.12 -4.33
CA GLY A 278 -3.41 20.39 -5.42
C GLY A 278 -4.60 19.45 -5.47
N ALA A 279 -4.36 18.14 -5.35
CA ALA A 279 -5.44 17.16 -5.35
C ALA A 279 -6.41 17.35 -4.18
N LEU A 280 -5.94 17.69 -2.98
CA LEU A 280 -6.84 18.05 -1.89
C LEU A 280 -7.67 19.30 -2.23
N MET A 281 -7.05 20.35 -2.77
CA MET A 281 -7.77 21.59 -3.12
C MET A 281 -8.85 21.37 -4.18
N VAL A 282 -8.53 20.61 -5.23
CA VAL A 282 -9.41 20.42 -6.39
C VAL A 282 -10.47 19.36 -6.09
N LEU A 283 -10.09 18.21 -5.51
CA LEU A 283 -10.95 17.03 -5.42
C LEU A 283 -11.83 17.00 -4.17
N GLU A 284 -11.47 17.68 -3.07
CA GLU A 284 -12.29 17.74 -1.85
C GLU A 284 -13.34 18.85 -1.97
N PRO A 285 -14.63 18.53 -2.12
CA PRO A 285 -15.67 19.54 -2.35
C PRO A 285 -15.83 20.51 -1.17
N SER A 286 -15.49 20.07 0.05
CA SER A 286 -15.56 20.91 1.24
C SER A 286 -14.33 21.84 1.43
N PHE A 287 -13.33 21.75 0.55
CA PHE A 287 -12.15 22.62 0.61
C PHE A 287 -12.48 24.01 0.07
N THR A 288 -12.38 25.03 0.92
CA THR A 288 -12.73 26.43 0.58
C THR A 288 -11.59 27.39 0.94
N GLY A 289 -11.75 28.67 0.59
CA GLY A 289 -10.84 29.74 1.02
C GLY A 289 -10.72 29.84 2.54
N ASP A 290 -11.76 29.48 3.30
CA ASP A 290 -11.71 29.46 4.77
C ASP A 290 -10.85 28.32 5.31
N THR A 291 -10.90 27.14 4.68
CA THR A 291 -10.01 26.01 5.02
C THR A 291 -8.56 26.41 4.81
N LEU A 292 -8.24 27.01 3.65
CA LEU A 292 -6.90 27.45 3.31
C LEU A 292 -6.42 28.60 4.21
N ALA A 293 -7.28 29.60 4.47
CA ALA A 293 -6.97 30.70 5.39
C ALA A 293 -6.65 30.21 6.80
N THR A 294 -7.36 29.18 7.27
CA THR A 294 -7.11 28.55 8.58
C THR A 294 -5.74 27.88 8.61
N ALA A 295 -5.38 27.13 7.56
CA ALA A 295 -4.07 26.50 7.45
C ALA A 295 -2.92 27.52 7.33
N LEU A 296 -3.17 28.65 6.67
CA LEU A 296 -2.24 29.79 6.59
C LEU A 296 -2.12 30.58 7.89
N GLY A 297 -2.95 30.31 8.91
CA GLY A 297 -2.96 31.05 10.17
C GLY A 297 -3.53 32.47 10.05
N ILE A 298 -4.30 32.77 9.00
CA ILE A 298 -4.92 34.09 8.79
C ILE A 298 -6.16 34.18 9.67
N PRO A 299 -6.25 35.06 10.68
CA PRO A 299 -7.42 35.11 11.57
C PRO A 299 -8.68 35.65 10.87
N PRO A 300 -9.90 35.33 11.34
CA PRO A 300 -11.15 35.86 10.78
C PRO A 300 -11.24 37.39 10.77
N SER A 301 -10.54 38.07 11.66
CA SER A 301 -10.48 39.54 11.73
C SER A 301 -9.80 40.18 10.50
N LYS A 302 -8.92 39.47 9.79
CA LYS A 302 -8.26 39.94 8.56
C LYS A 302 -9.15 39.69 7.34
N SER A 303 -10.35 40.28 7.34
CA SER A 303 -11.41 40.04 6.34
C SER A 303 -11.00 40.38 4.91
N TYR A 304 -10.24 41.47 4.71
CA TYR A 304 -9.73 41.85 3.39
C TYR A 304 -8.81 40.78 2.80
N ILE A 305 -7.87 40.26 3.61
CA ILE A 305 -6.93 39.21 3.20
C ILE A 305 -7.66 37.92 2.88
N ARG A 306 -8.62 37.52 3.72
CA ARG A 306 -9.43 36.31 3.47
C ARG A 306 -10.24 36.42 2.18
N ARG A 307 -10.80 37.59 1.90
CA ARG A 307 -11.53 37.84 0.64
C ARG A 307 -10.61 37.78 -0.58
N HIS A 308 -9.42 38.37 -0.48
CA HIS A 308 -8.38 38.29 -1.52
C HIS A 308 -7.99 36.83 -1.80
N LEU A 309 -7.59 36.09 -0.76
CA LEU A 309 -7.23 34.67 -0.85
C LEU A 309 -8.35 33.83 -1.48
N ASN A 310 -9.60 34.06 -1.06
CA ASN A 310 -10.74 33.33 -1.60
C ASN A 310 -10.97 33.64 -3.10
N SER A 311 -10.82 34.90 -3.51
CA SER A 311 -10.94 35.29 -4.92
C SER A 311 -9.87 34.60 -5.78
N GLU A 312 -8.61 34.65 -5.34
CA GLU A 312 -7.48 34.02 -6.02
C GLU A 312 -7.65 32.49 -6.09
N LEU A 313 -8.06 31.87 -4.98
CA LEU A 313 -8.31 30.43 -4.91
C LEU A 313 -9.42 30.00 -5.88
N GLU A 314 -10.55 30.69 -5.88
CA GLU A 314 -11.69 30.37 -6.76
C GLU A 314 -11.32 30.55 -8.24
N SER A 315 -10.54 31.59 -8.57
CA SER A 315 -10.02 31.77 -9.93
C SER A 315 -9.12 30.62 -10.36
N LEU A 316 -8.35 30.05 -9.43
CA LEU A 316 -7.45 28.94 -9.69
C LEU A 316 -8.18 27.60 -9.83
N ILE A 317 -9.12 27.27 -8.93
CA ILE A 317 -9.67 25.91 -8.83
C ILE A 317 -10.96 25.70 -9.62
N LYS A 318 -11.78 26.75 -9.86
CA LYS A 318 -13.03 26.59 -10.64
C LYS A 318 -12.82 25.97 -12.02
N PRO A 319 -11.78 26.34 -12.80
CA PRO A 319 -11.54 25.72 -14.11
C PRO A 319 -11.16 24.23 -14.03
N ALA A 320 -10.76 23.74 -12.86
CA ALA A 320 -10.27 22.39 -12.64
C ALA A 320 -11.28 21.47 -11.91
N ARG A 321 -12.40 22.02 -11.43
CA ARG A 321 -13.44 21.32 -10.65
C ARG A 321 -14.59 20.83 -11.52
#